data_AF-A0A4Y6UUX5-F1
#
_entry.id   AF-A0A4Y6UUX5-F1
#
_cell.length_a   1.000
_cell.length_b   1.000
_cell.length_c   1.000
_cell.angle_alpha   90.00
_cell.angle_beta   90.00
_cell.angle_gamma   90.00
#
_symmetry.space_group_name_H-M   'P 1'
#
loop_
_entity.id
_entity.type
_entity.pdbx_description
1 polymer ?
#
loop_
_entity_poly.entity_id
_entity_poly.type
_entity_poly.pdbx_seq_one_letter_code
_entity_poly.pdbx_strand_id
1 'polypeptide(L)'
;MFILAMIIIGLLSYLAGLSSYLYFLKVIYDQSLGSEIAFVIFATLLGFILIAYPAFMGIVYAVDQVAKKFKLLLYPLACIAIFFIPTLLILLIWGGVSPFSDEALLFYFFYIFSGLVFGIGYWLIQKMNLGRVFKSKTNKKTSL
;
A
#
# COMPACT_ATOMS: atom_id res chain seq x y z
N MET A 1 6.17 11.25 17.24
CA MET A 1 4.89 11.52 16.54
C MET A 1 4.87 10.93 15.14
N PHE A 2 5.87 11.18 14.30
CA PHE A 2 5.96 10.59 12.96
C PHE A 2 5.80 9.06 12.93
N ILE A 3 6.56 8.33 13.73
CA ILE A 3 6.53 6.85 13.76
C ILE A 3 5.12 6.34 14.08
N LEU A 4 4.47 6.91 15.10
CA LEU A 4 3.11 6.55 15.47
C LEU A 4 2.14 6.81 14.31
N ALA A 5 2.25 7.95 13.62
CA ALA A 5 1.43 8.24 12.45
C ALA A 5 1.67 7.23 11.32
N MET A 6 2.94 6.81 11.09
CA MET A 6 3.29 5.79 10.10
C MET A 6 2.72 4.40 10.43
N ILE A 7 2.67 4.04 11.72
CA ILE A 7 2.03 2.81 12.18
C ILE A 7 0.52 2.88 11.96
N ILE A 8 -0.11 4.01 12.34
CA ILE A 8 -1.56 4.21 12.17
C ILE A 8 -1.96 4.16 10.69
N ILE A 9 -1.25 4.85 9.79
CA ILE A 9 -1.57 4.77 8.35
C ILE A 9 -1.32 3.37 7.78
N GLY A 10 -0.33 2.64 8.30
CA GLY A 10 -0.06 1.25 7.91
C GLY A 10 -1.25 0.35 8.27
N LEU A 11 -1.76 0.49 9.49
CA LEU A 11 -2.93 -0.23 9.96
C LEU A 11 -4.18 0.15 9.15
N LEU A 12 -4.43 1.44 8.92
CA LEU A 12 -5.58 1.91 8.13
C LEU A 12 -5.49 1.46 6.68
N SER A 13 -4.29 1.47 6.09
CA SER A 13 -4.03 0.99 4.73
C SER A 13 -4.30 -0.50 4.61
N TYR A 14 -3.83 -1.31 5.57
CA TYR A 14 -4.14 -2.74 5.61
C TYR A 14 -5.65 -2.99 5.73
N LEU A 15 -6.32 -2.33 6.68
CA LEU A 15 -7.76 -2.47 6.90
C LEU A 15 -8.58 -2.06 5.68
N ALA A 16 -8.18 -1.00 4.97
CA ALA A 16 -8.82 -0.57 3.73
C ALA A 16 -8.69 -1.64 2.63
N GLY A 17 -7.50 -2.22 2.46
CA GLY A 17 -7.27 -3.31 1.52
C GLY A 17 -8.10 -4.55 1.87
N LEU A 18 -8.06 -4.98 3.13
CA LEU A 18 -8.82 -6.14 3.59
C LEU A 18 -10.33 -5.92 3.42
N SER A 19 -10.83 -4.74 3.76
CA SER A 19 -12.24 -4.39 3.59
C SER A 19 -12.65 -4.42 2.12
N SER A 20 -11.79 -3.92 1.23
CA SER A 20 -12.00 -3.98 -0.22
C SER A 20 -12.05 -5.43 -0.72
N TYR A 21 -11.08 -6.26 -0.31
CA TYR A 21 -11.06 -7.68 -0.64
C TYR A 21 -12.37 -8.38 -0.25
N LEU A 22 -12.80 -8.21 1.00
CA LEU A 22 -14.03 -8.83 1.51
C LEU A 22 -15.29 -8.27 0.83
N TYR A 23 -15.31 -6.98 0.54
CA TYR A 23 -16.39 -6.32 -0.16
C TYR A 23 -16.55 -6.88 -1.58
N PHE A 24 -15.47 -6.95 -2.35
CA PHE A 24 -15.51 -7.46 -3.72
C PHE A 24 -15.78 -8.96 -3.77
N LEU A 25 -15.24 -9.74 -2.82
CA LEU A 25 -15.58 -11.16 -2.68
C LEU A 25 -17.10 -11.36 -2.53
N LYS A 26 -17.73 -10.56 -1.68
CA LYS A 26 -19.16 -10.64 -1.44
C LYS A 26 -20.00 -10.09 -2.59
N VAL A 27 -19.61 -8.95 -3.18
CA VAL A 27 -20.46 -8.22 -4.14
C VAL A 27 -20.30 -8.75 -5.57
N ILE A 28 -19.09 -9.10 -5.99
CA ILE A 28 -18.84 -9.60 -7.36
C ILE A 28 -19.05 -11.10 -7.44
N TYR A 29 -18.56 -11.84 -6.44
CA TYR A 29 -18.52 -13.30 -6.49
C TYR A 29 -19.61 -13.99 -5.65
N ASP A 30 -20.41 -13.23 -4.90
CA ASP A 30 -21.43 -13.75 -3.97
C ASP A 30 -20.89 -14.81 -2.99
N GLN A 31 -19.61 -14.68 -2.65
CA GLN A 31 -18.89 -15.62 -1.80
C GLN A 31 -18.62 -15.02 -0.41
N SER A 32 -18.52 -15.90 0.58
CA SER A 32 -18.07 -15.54 1.92
C SER A 32 -16.95 -16.48 2.35
N LEU A 33 -15.97 -15.95 3.09
CA LEU A 33 -14.82 -16.75 3.54
C LEU A 33 -15.16 -17.79 4.60
N GLY A 34 -16.30 -17.70 5.29
CA GLY A 34 -16.69 -18.66 6.34
C GLY A 34 -15.54 -18.94 7.33
N SER A 35 -15.11 -20.20 7.39
CA SER A 35 -14.00 -20.68 8.24
C SER A 35 -12.61 -20.24 7.79
N GLU A 36 -12.44 -19.77 6.55
CA GLU A 36 -11.14 -19.42 5.97
C GLU A 36 -10.70 -17.97 6.25
N ILE A 37 -11.57 -17.17 6.89
CA ILE A 37 -11.28 -15.75 7.16
C ILE A 37 -10.00 -15.55 7.97
N ALA A 38 -9.74 -16.41 8.95
CA ALA A 38 -8.54 -16.32 9.78
C ALA A 38 -7.26 -16.56 8.95
N PHE A 39 -7.32 -17.52 8.03
CA PHE A 39 -6.22 -17.83 7.14
C PHE A 39 -5.96 -16.67 6.16
N VAL A 40 -7.02 -16.13 5.54
CA VAL A 40 -6.90 -14.97 4.65
C VAL A 40 -6.30 -13.78 5.39
N ILE A 41 -6.80 -13.43 6.58
CA ILE A 41 -6.25 -12.34 7.39
C ILE A 41 -4.77 -12.59 7.68
N PHE A 42 -4.39 -13.80 8.09
CA PHE A 42 -3.00 -14.13 8.38
C PHE A 42 -2.11 -13.98 7.14
N ALA A 43 -2.52 -14.55 6.01
CA ALA A 43 -1.77 -14.51 4.77
C ALA A 43 -1.64 -13.09 4.21
N THR A 44 -2.73 -12.31 4.18
CA THR A 44 -2.71 -10.93 3.71
C THR A 44 -1.91 -10.03 4.64
N LEU A 45 -1.99 -10.22 5.96
CA LEU A 45 -1.21 -9.44 6.92
C LEU A 45 0.28 -9.69 6.77
N LEU A 46 0.68 -10.96 6.63
CA LEU A 46 2.07 -11.34 6.42
C LEU A 46 2.61 -10.73 5.11
N GLY A 47 1.88 -10.89 4.00
CA GLY A 47 2.26 -10.31 2.71
C GLY A 47 2.30 -8.78 2.75
N PHE A 48 1.38 -8.15 3.49
CA PHE A 48 1.37 -6.70 3.65
C PHE A 48 2.59 -6.20 4.42
N ILE A 49 2.91 -6.78 5.58
CA ILE A 49 4.02 -6.35 6.43
C ILE A 49 5.37 -6.62 5.76
N LEU A 50 5.54 -7.77 5.11
CA LEU A 50 6.82 -8.18 4.55
C LEU A 50 7.11 -7.56 3.18
N ILE A 51 6.06 -7.28 2.39
CA ILE A 51 6.22 -6.87 0.98
C ILE A 51 5.62 -5.48 0.75
N ALA A 52 4.31 -5.32 0.93
CA ALA A 52 3.62 -4.11 0.51
C ALA A 52 4.05 -2.87 1.31
N TYR A 53 4.12 -2.97 2.63
CA TYR A 53 4.47 -1.84 3.50
C TYR A 53 5.90 -1.32 3.27
N PRO A 54 6.95 -2.17 3.25
CA PRO A 54 8.29 -1.73 2.88
C PRO A 54 8.34 -1.10 1.48
N ALA A 55 7.59 -1.65 0.52
CA ALA A 55 7.57 -1.14 -0.83
C ALA A 55 6.85 0.22 -0.91
N PHE A 56 5.75 0.42 -0.19
CA PHE A 56 5.09 1.72 -0.05
C PHE A 56 6.03 2.76 0.57
N MET A 57 6.78 2.38 1.62
CA MET A 57 7.79 3.23 2.24
C MET A 57 8.89 3.64 1.24
N GLY A 58 9.40 2.69 0.46
CA GLY A 58 10.38 2.94 -0.60
C GLY A 58 9.84 3.87 -1.68
N ILE A 59 8.58 3.72 -2.07
CA ILE A 59 7.92 4.58 -3.07
C ILE A 59 7.76 6.00 -2.57
N VAL A 60 7.19 6.20 -1.38
CA VAL A 60 6.99 7.57 -0.88
C VAL A 60 8.33 8.27 -0.69
N TYR A 61 9.37 7.52 -0.32
CA TYR A 61 10.74 8.01 -0.31
C TYR A 61 11.23 8.42 -1.71
N ALA A 62 11.08 7.58 -2.73
CA ALA A 62 11.49 7.88 -4.09
C ALA A 62 10.76 9.13 -4.63
N VAL A 63 9.44 9.21 -4.40
CA VAL A 63 8.64 10.39 -4.76
C VAL A 63 9.12 11.64 -4.01
N ASP A 64 9.49 11.51 -2.74
CA ASP A 64 10.03 12.63 -1.96
C ASP A 64 11.34 13.18 -2.53
N GLN A 65 12.20 12.32 -3.11
CA GLN A 65 13.47 12.71 -3.73
C GLN A 65 13.29 13.33 -5.13
N VAL A 66 12.41 12.76 -5.94
CA VAL A 66 12.28 13.11 -7.36
C VAL A 66 11.30 14.25 -7.58
N ALA A 67 10.17 14.24 -6.88
CA ALA A 67 9.08 15.17 -7.14
C ALA A 67 9.08 16.35 -6.16
N LYS A 68 9.06 17.57 -6.70
CA LYS A 68 8.89 18.80 -5.91
C LYS A 68 7.43 19.31 -5.89
N LYS A 69 6.63 18.92 -6.89
CA LYS A 69 5.23 19.34 -7.07
C LYS A 69 4.33 18.10 -7.19
N PHE A 70 3.01 18.28 -7.04
CA PHE A 70 1.98 17.24 -7.24
C PHE A 70 2.11 15.97 -6.38
N LYS A 71 2.78 16.07 -5.23
CA LYS A 71 2.97 14.95 -4.29
C LYS A 71 1.67 14.26 -3.86
N LEU A 72 0.57 15.02 -3.75
CA LEU A 72 -0.76 14.50 -3.44
C LEU A 72 -1.22 13.42 -4.44
N LEU A 73 -0.91 13.59 -5.73
CA LEU A 73 -1.29 12.66 -6.78
C LEU A 73 -0.25 11.55 -6.93
N LEU A 74 1.04 11.90 -6.84
CA LEU A 74 2.13 10.95 -7.07
C LEU A 74 2.24 9.87 -5.98
N TYR A 75 2.02 10.19 -4.71
CA TYR A 75 2.05 9.17 -3.66
C TYR A 75 1.02 8.05 -3.88
N PRO A 76 -0.31 8.33 -3.97
CA PRO A 76 -1.29 7.28 -4.16
C PRO A 76 -1.10 6.56 -5.49
N LEU A 77 -0.82 7.25 -6.60
CA LEU A 77 -0.62 6.58 -7.89
C LEU A 77 0.58 5.63 -7.88
N ALA A 78 1.70 6.06 -7.29
CA ALA A 78 2.88 5.22 -7.22
C ALA A 78 2.66 4.03 -6.27
N CYS A 79 2.04 4.24 -5.11
CA CYS A 79 1.70 3.14 -4.19
C CYS A 79 0.70 2.17 -4.82
N ILE A 80 -0.29 2.66 -5.57
CA ILE A 80 -1.21 1.82 -6.33
C ILE A 80 -0.43 0.97 -7.32
N ALA A 81 0.46 1.57 -8.13
CA ALA A 81 1.19 0.86 -9.18
C ALA A 81 1.97 -0.39 -8.70
N ILE A 82 2.27 -0.51 -7.41
CA ILE A 82 2.86 -1.71 -6.85
C ILE A 82 1.93 -2.92 -6.90
N PHE A 83 0.60 -2.75 -6.94
CA PHE A 83 -0.41 -3.81 -6.79
C PHE A 83 -0.07 -5.09 -7.55
N PHE A 84 0.52 -4.95 -8.73
CA PHE A 84 0.82 -6.07 -9.60
C PHE A 84 1.91 -7.00 -9.05
N ILE A 85 2.95 -6.45 -8.42
CA ILE A 85 4.11 -7.22 -7.92
C ILE A 85 3.72 -8.17 -6.77
N PRO A 86 3.13 -7.72 -5.65
CA PRO A 86 2.79 -8.62 -4.56
C PRO A 86 1.67 -9.59 -4.95
N THR A 87 0.72 -9.19 -5.81
CA THR A 87 -0.27 -10.15 -6.33
C THR A 87 0.37 -11.24 -7.16
N LEU A 88 1.30 -10.91 -8.07
CA LEU A 88 1.98 -11.91 -8.88
C LEU A 88 2.78 -12.89 -8.01
N LEU A 89 3.48 -12.39 -6.99
CA LEU A 89 4.21 -13.24 -6.03
C LEU A 89 3.27 -14.18 -5.28
N ILE A 90 2.12 -13.69 -4.82
CA ILE A 90 1.12 -14.53 -4.15
C ILE A 90 0.60 -15.60 -5.11
N LEU A 91 0.21 -15.24 -6.33
CA LEU A 91 -0.27 -16.21 -7.31
C LEU A 91 0.77 -17.32 -7.57
N LEU A 92 2.04 -16.95 -7.77
CA LEU A 92 3.11 -17.91 -8.00
C LEU A 92 3.33 -18.85 -6.79
N ILE A 93 3.25 -18.35 -5.56
CA ILE A 93 3.39 -19.18 -4.34
C ILE A 93 2.25 -20.21 -4.24
N TRP A 94 1.05 -19.83 -4.66
CA TRP A 94 -0.16 -20.65 -4.55
C TRP A 94 -0.49 -21.42 -5.85
N GLY A 95 0.43 -21.45 -6.83
CA GLY A 95 0.28 -22.20 -8.07
C GLY A 95 -0.64 -21.56 -9.11
N GLY A 96 -1.10 -20.33 -8.88
CA GLY A 96 -1.85 -19.53 -9.85
C GLY A 96 -0.93 -18.94 -10.92
N VAL A 97 -1.27 -19.15 -12.19
CA VAL A 97 -0.52 -18.61 -13.34
C VAL A 97 -1.31 -17.57 -14.14
N SER A 98 -2.59 -17.39 -13.85
CA SER A 98 -3.44 -16.42 -14.55
C SER A 98 -3.48 -15.09 -13.79
N PRO A 99 -2.83 -14.01 -14.29
CA PRO A 99 -2.93 -12.69 -13.68
C PRO A 99 -4.34 -12.10 -13.79
N PHE A 100 -5.22 -12.69 -14.60
CA PHE A 100 -6.61 -12.27 -14.74
C PHE A 100 -7.59 -13.26 -14.11
N SER A 101 -7.12 -14.07 -13.14
CA SER A 101 -8.03 -14.89 -12.35
C SER A 101 -8.84 -14.05 -11.38
N ASP A 102 -9.96 -14.61 -10.92
CA ASP A 102 -10.84 -13.96 -9.97
C ASP A 102 -10.13 -13.66 -8.65
N GLU A 103 -9.25 -14.57 -8.22
CA GLU A 103 -8.39 -14.41 -7.03
C GLU A 103 -7.39 -13.27 -7.24
N ALA A 104 -6.76 -13.19 -8.43
CA ALA A 104 -5.83 -12.11 -8.76
C ALA A 104 -6.52 -10.75 -8.65
N LEU A 105 -7.75 -10.64 -9.16
CA LEU A 105 -8.56 -9.42 -9.11
C LEU A 105 -8.83 -8.97 -7.66
N LEU A 106 -9.15 -9.91 -6.77
CA LEU A 106 -9.35 -9.61 -5.35
C LEU A 106 -8.09 -9.05 -4.68
N PHE A 107 -6.93 -9.63 -4.97
CA PHE A 107 -5.65 -9.10 -4.48
C PHE A 107 -5.29 -7.76 -5.12
N TYR A 108 -5.63 -7.53 -6.39
CA TYR A 108 -5.48 -6.20 -7.01
C TYR A 108 -6.26 -5.14 -6.24
N PHE A 109 -7.54 -5.39 -5.95
CA PHE A 109 -8.34 -4.46 -5.16
C PHE A 109 -7.78 -4.25 -3.75
N PHE A 110 -7.34 -5.33 -3.09
CA PHE A 110 -6.65 -5.22 -1.79
C PHE A 110 -5.49 -4.21 -1.86
N TYR A 111 -4.55 -4.39 -2.79
CA TYR A 111 -3.37 -3.52 -2.87
C TYR A 111 -3.67 -2.12 -3.43
N ILE A 112 -4.64 -1.97 -4.32
CA ILE A 112 -5.08 -0.65 -4.83
C ILE A 112 -5.62 0.20 -3.68
N PHE A 113 -6.56 -0.33 -2.89
CA PHE A 113 -7.16 0.42 -1.77
C PHE A 113 -6.15 0.65 -0.65
N SER A 114 -5.30 -0.33 -0.36
CA SER A 114 -4.18 -0.14 0.57
C SER A 114 -3.24 0.98 0.11
N GLY A 115 -2.79 0.96 -1.14
CA GLY A 115 -1.86 1.95 -1.70
C GLY A 115 -2.47 3.36 -1.73
N LEU A 116 -3.76 3.47 -2.07
CA LEU A 116 -4.50 4.72 -2.06
C LEU A 116 -4.52 5.35 -0.65
N VAL A 117 -4.96 4.57 0.35
CA VAL A 117 -5.05 5.04 1.74
C VAL A 117 -3.67 5.37 2.30
N PHE A 118 -2.65 4.57 2.00
CA PHE A 118 -1.29 4.85 2.43
C PHE A 118 -0.74 6.14 1.81
N GLY A 119 -0.90 6.31 0.49
CA GLY A 119 -0.39 7.48 -0.23
C GLY A 119 -1.05 8.78 0.21
N ILE A 120 -2.38 8.78 0.37
CA ILE A 120 -3.13 9.94 0.90
C ILE A 120 -2.75 10.19 2.37
N GLY A 121 -2.69 9.14 3.19
CA GLY A 121 -2.31 9.24 4.61
C GLY A 121 -0.91 9.83 4.78
N TYR A 122 0.05 9.40 3.97
CA TYR A 122 1.41 9.94 3.98
C TYR A 122 1.44 11.42 3.61
N TRP A 123 0.67 11.82 2.59
CA TRP A 123 0.53 13.23 2.24
C TRP A 123 -0.02 14.08 3.39
N LEU A 124 -1.04 13.58 4.10
CA LEU A 124 -1.62 14.25 5.27
C LEU A 124 -0.60 14.41 6.39
N ILE A 125 0.20 13.38 6.68
CA ILE A 125 1.29 13.45 7.66
C ILE A 125 2.28 14.56 7.30
N GLN A 126 2.64 14.68 6.02
CA GLN A 126 3.52 15.75 5.55
C GLN A 126 2.89 17.14 5.71
N LYS A 127 1.57 17.27 5.45
CA LYS A 127 0.83 18.52 5.62
C LYS A 127 0.70 18.96 7.08
N MET A 128 0.52 18.00 7.98
CA MET A 128 0.46 18.23 9.42
C MET A 128 1.85 18.50 10.05
N ASN A 129 2.92 18.52 9.25
CA ASN A 129 4.31 18.69 9.71
C ASN A 129 4.72 17.69 10.80
N LEU A 130 4.10 16.51 10.83
CA LEU A 130 4.40 15.47 11.82
C LEU A 130 5.74 14.78 11.59
N GLY A 131 6.34 15.02 10.43
CA GLY A 131 7.66 14.52 10.03
C GLY A 131 7.70 14.16 8.54
N ARG A 132 8.86 13.68 8.10
CA ARG A 132 9.07 13.04 6.80
C ARG A 132 9.98 11.84 7.02
N VAL A 133 9.87 10.81 6.18
CA VAL A 133 10.73 9.62 6.28
C VAL A 133 12.20 10.02 6.28
N PHE A 134 12.59 11.04 5.49
CA PHE A 134 13.91 11.66 5.58
C PHE A 134 13.83 13.19 5.40
N LYS A 135 14.59 13.93 6.22
CA LYS A 135 14.92 15.33 5.94
C LYS A 135 15.78 15.33 4.68
N SER A 136 15.28 15.92 3.59
CA SER A 136 16.11 16.26 2.43
C SER A 136 17.37 16.97 2.94
N LYS A 137 18.55 16.39 2.71
CA LYS A 137 19.80 17.14 2.77
C LYS A 137 19.73 18.17 1.65
N THR A 138 19.11 19.30 1.91
CA THR A 138 19.25 20.47 1.06
C THR A 138 20.73 20.80 1.11
N ASN A 139 21.46 20.47 0.03
CA ASN A 139 22.82 20.91 -0.15
C ASN A 139 22.83 22.43 0.09
N LYS A 140 23.48 22.87 1.18
CA LYS A 140 24.07 24.20 1.24
C LYS A 140 25.05 24.26 0.07
N LYS A 141 24.59 24.66 -1.11
CA LYS A 141 25.47 25.34 -2.05
C LYS A 141 25.74 26.70 -1.41
N THR A 142 26.84 26.74 -0.69
CA THR A 142 27.55 27.95 -0.31
C THR A 142 27.64 28.85 -1.53
N SER A 143 27.24 30.09 -1.31
CA SER A 143 27.63 31.26 -2.09
C SER A 143 29.13 31.23 -2.41
N LEU A 144 29.47 31.38 -3.68
CA LEU A 144 30.66 32.08 -4.14
C LEU A 144 30.20 33.08 -5.20
#